data_AF-A0AAN8FDP6-F1
#
_entry.id   AF-A0AAN8FDP6-F1
#
_cell.length_a   1.000
_cell.length_b   1.000
_cell.length_c   1.000
_cell.angle_alpha   90.00
_cell.angle_beta   90.00
_cell.angle_gamma   90.00
#
_symmetry.space_group_name_H-M   'P 1'
#
loop_
_entity.id
_entity.type
_entity.pdbx_description
1 polymer ?
#
loop_
_entity_poly.entity_id
_entity_poly.type
_entity_poly.pdbx_seq_one_letter_code
_entity_poly.pdbx_strand_id
1 'polypeptide(L)'
;KVNWTEYLFLTAPSIVHLYIAEDPKVKVPSEDYIEKLNEVLNETSPRTLTNYVIVQYILHWLPLLDKKYIELLENSPLFYEFCH
;
A
#
# COMPACT_ATOMS: atom_id res chain seq x y z
N LYS A 1 -1.66 -14.98 6.17
CA LYS A 1 -2.75 -14.76 5.19
C LYS A 1 -3.50 -13.50 5.58
N VAL A 2 -3.70 -12.57 4.64
CA VAL A 2 -4.39 -11.29 4.88
C VAL A 2 -5.86 -11.54 5.23
N ASN A 3 -6.35 -10.89 6.29
CA ASN A 3 -7.77 -10.84 6.60
C ASN A 3 -8.43 -9.71 5.79
N TRP A 4 -8.83 -10.02 4.56
CA TRP A 4 -9.41 -9.04 3.64
C TRP A 4 -10.70 -8.41 4.17
N THR A 5 -11.54 -9.19 4.86
CA THR A 5 -12.79 -8.70 5.46
C THR A 5 -12.49 -7.64 6.52
N GLU A 6 -11.60 -7.95 7.47
CA GLU A 6 -11.20 -7.00 8.50
C GLU A 6 -10.55 -5.74 7.91
N TYR A 7 -9.66 -5.91 6.93
CA TYR A 7 -9.03 -4.79 6.23
C TYR A 7 -10.06 -3.87 5.57
N LEU A 8 -11.06 -4.42 4.89
CA LEU A 8 -12.12 -3.65 4.23
C LEU A 8 -13.01 -2.92 5.25
N PHE A 9 -13.36 -3.55 6.38
CA PHE A 9 -14.11 -2.86 7.43
C PHE A 9 -13.31 -1.72 8.07
N LEU A 10 -12.00 -1.87 8.22
CA LEU A 10 -11.12 -0.84 8.79
C LEU A 10 -10.89 0.35 7.86
N THR A 11 -10.82 0.12 6.55
CA THR A 11 -10.39 1.14 5.58
C THR A 11 -11.55 1.76 4.78
N ALA A 12 -12.64 1.02 4.59
CA ALA A 12 -13.76 1.50 3.81
C ALA A 12 -14.70 2.37 4.64
N PRO A 13 -15.33 3.40 4.03
CA PRO A 13 -16.34 4.20 4.71
C PRO A 13 -17.52 3.34 5.20
N SER A 14 -18.10 3.69 6.35
CA SER A 14 -19.18 2.89 6.97
C SER A 14 -20.40 2.67 6.06
N ILE A 15 -20.64 3.57 5.09
CA ILE A 15 -21.76 3.45 4.14
C ILE A 15 -21.67 2.18 3.26
N VAL A 16 -20.47 1.63 3.04
CA VAL A 16 -20.29 0.41 2.24
C VAL A 16 -20.13 -0.86 3.08
N HIS A 17 -20.21 -0.76 4.41
CA HIS A 17 -20.02 -1.91 5.31
C HIS A 17 -21.10 -2.98 5.14
N LEU A 18 -22.35 -2.58 4.90
CA LEU A 18 -23.43 -3.54 4.59
C LEU A 18 -23.15 -4.29 3.29
N TYR A 19 -22.64 -3.60 2.27
CA TYR A 19 -22.25 -4.22 1.00
C TYR A 19 -21.09 -5.20 1.18
N ILE A 20 -20.09 -4.88 2.01
CA ILE A 20 -18.98 -5.80 2.33
C ILE A 20 -19.50 -7.06 3.06
N ALA A 21 -20.45 -6.90 3.98
CA ALA A 21 -21.03 -7.99 4.75
C ALA A 21 -21.83 -9.00 3.90
N GLU A 22 -22.31 -8.58 2.73
CA GLU A 22 -23.02 -9.44 1.77
C GLU A 22 -22.08 -10.32 0.92
N ASP A 23 -20.77 -10.29 1.17
CA ASP A 23 -19.74 -11.04 0.43
C ASP A 23 -19.81 -10.85 -1.09
N PRO A 24 -19.62 -9.61 -1.57
CA PRO A 24 -19.83 -9.27 -2.97
C PRO A 24 -18.71 -9.80 -3.85
N LYS A 25 -19.01 -10.07 -5.13
CA LYS A 25 -17.97 -10.36 -6.12
C LYS A 25 -17.15 -9.11 -6.42
N VAL A 26 -15.89 -9.11 -6.02
CA VAL A 26 -14.95 -8.00 -6.25
C VAL A 26 -14.11 -8.26 -7.49
N LYS A 27 -13.95 -7.24 -8.34
CA LYS A 27 -13.04 -7.30 -9.48
C LYS A 27 -11.60 -7.17 -8.99
N VAL A 28 -10.78 -8.18 -9.26
CA VAL A 28 -9.32 -8.17 -9.03
C VAL A 28 -8.56 -8.13 -10.35
N PRO A 29 -7.29 -7.69 -10.38
CA PRO A 29 -6.49 -7.66 -11.60
C PRO A 29 -6.34 -9.03 -12.27
N SER A 30 -5.97 -10.05 -11.49
CA SER A 30 -5.98 -11.47 -11.85
C SER A 30 -5.87 -12.32 -10.58
N GLU A 31 -6.20 -13.61 -10.65
CA GLU A 31 -6.01 -14.55 -9.54
C GLU A 31 -4.52 -14.69 -9.21
N ASP A 32 -3.67 -14.92 -10.22
CA ASP A 32 -2.20 -14.99 -10.08
C ASP A 32 -1.61 -13.76 -9.36
N TYR A 33 -2.13 -12.56 -9.63
CA TYR A 33 -1.68 -11.34 -8.98
C TYR A 33 -1.99 -11.37 -7.48
N ILE A 34 -3.19 -11.81 -7.11
CA ILE A 34 -3.61 -11.91 -5.70
C ILE A 34 -2.83 -13.01 -4.97
N GLU A 35 -2.53 -14.12 -5.63
CA GLU A 35 -1.69 -15.18 -5.06
C GLU A 35 -0.28 -14.66 -4.76
N LYS A 36 0.37 -14.04 -5.75
CA LYS A 36 1.70 -13.46 -5.59
C LYS A 36 1.74 -12.35 -4.55
N LEU A 37 0.70 -11.52 -4.47
CA LEU A 37 0.57 -10.52 -3.43
C LEU A 37 0.51 -11.16 -2.04
N ASN A 38 -0.28 -12.22 -1.88
CA ASN A 38 -0.36 -12.93 -0.60
C ASN A 38 0.97 -13.58 -0.22
N GLU A 39 1.71 -14.14 -1.18
CA GLU A 39 3.05 -14.69 -0.98
C GLU A 39 4.01 -13.62 -0.45
N VAL A 40 4.15 -12.50 -1.18
CA VAL A 40 5.02 -11.39 -0.79
C VAL A 40 4.66 -10.86 0.60
N LEU A 41 3.37 -10.67 0.89
CA LEU A 41 2.92 -10.17 2.19
C LEU A 41 3.19 -11.16 3.34
N ASN A 42 3.16 -12.46 3.08
CA ASN A 42 3.42 -13.48 4.11
C ASN A 42 4.92 -13.68 4.34
N GLU A 43 5.75 -13.55 3.31
CA GLU A 43 7.20 -13.76 3.40
C GLU A 43 7.96 -12.51 3.88
N THR A 44 7.38 -11.33 3.67
CA THR A 44 8.02 -10.07 4.05
C THR A 44 7.82 -9.77 5.53
N SER A 45 8.91 -9.40 6.22
CA SER A 45 8.84 -9.07 7.64
C SER A 45 7.92 -7.86 7.91
N PRO A 46 7.20 -7.81 9.04
CA PRO A 46 6.37 -6.65 9.41
C PRO A 46 7.14 -5.34 9.42
N ARG A 47 8.42 -5.37 9.83
CA ARG A 47 9.30 -4.20 9.82
C ARG A 47 9.56 -3.71 8.39
N THR A 48 9.84 -4.62 7.46
CA THR A 48 10.07 -4.28 6.06
C THR A 48 8.80 -3.70 5.42
N LEU A 49 7.64 -4.31 5.65
CA LEU A 49 6.35 -3.79 5.17
C LEU A 49 6.06 -2.39 5.74
N THR A 50 6.28 -2.19 7.04
CA THR A 50 6.07 -0.89 7.70
C THR A 50 6.98 0.18 7.10
N ASN A 51 8.27 -0.13 6.93
CA ASN A 51 9.22 0.80 6.33
C ASN A 51 8.81 1.15 4.89
N TYR A 52 8.40 0.15 4.09
CA TYR A 52 7.93 0.37 2.74
C TYR A 52 6.73 1.32 2.70
N VAL A 53 5.70 1.07 3.51
CA VAL A 53 4.50 1.92 3.56
C VAL A 53 4.83 3.35 4.01
N ILE A 54 5.71 3.52 5.00
CA ILE A 54 6.13 4.86 5.46
C ILE A 54 6.87 5.62 4.35
N VAL A 55 7.79 4.96 3.63
CA VAL A 55 8.52 5.59 2.52
C VAL A 55 7.54 5.99 1.41
N GLN A 56 6.63 5.09 1.02
CA GLN A 56 5.59 5.40 0.02
C GLN A 56 4.73 6.58 0.44
N TYR A 57 4.32 6.63 1.71
CA TYR A 57 3.57 7.75 2.25
C TYR A 57 4.36 9.06 2.11
N ILE A 58 5.61 9.11 2.57
CA ILE A 58 6.46 10.31 2.48
C ILE A 58 6.63 10.75 1.01
N LEU A 59 6.88 9.82 0.10
CA LEU A 59 7.06 10.11 -1.33
C LEU A 59 5.78 10.68 -1.98
N HIS A 60 4.59 10.24 -1.55
CA HIS A 60 3.33 10.81 -2.02
C HIS A 60 3.17 12.30 -1.69
N TRP A 61 3.75 12.74 -0.57
CA TRP A 61 3.75 14.14 -0.13
C TRP A 61 4.95 14.94 -0.63
N LEU A 62 5.84 14.35 -1.43
CA LEU A 62 7.09 14.97 -1.86
C LEU A 62 6.92 16.40 -2.41
N PRO A 63 5.93 16.71 -3.28
CA PRO A 63 5.74 18.07 -3.81
C PRO A 63 5.38 19.12 -2.74
N LEU A 64 4.97 18.67 -1.55
CA LEU A 64 4.53 19.50 -0.43
C LEU A 64 5.60 19.63 0.66
N LEU A 65 6.75 18.96 0.51
CA LEU A 65 7.86 19.07 1.45
C LEU A 65 8.73 20.30 1.16
N ASP A 66 9.48 20.77 2.17
CA ASP A 66 10.48 21.82 1.97
C ASP A 66 11.53 21.38 0.94
N LYS A 67 12.05 22.34 0.17
CA LYS A 67 13.06 22.12 -0.88
C LYS A 67 14.25 21.28 -0.42
N LYS A 68 14.72 21.48 0.81
CA LYS A 68 15.84 20.68 1.36
C LYS A 68 15.55 19.18 1.39
N TYR A 69 14.30 18.76 1.61
CA TYR A 69 13.91 17.35 1.64
C TYR A 69 13.73 16.80 0.23
N ILE A 70 13.21 17.63 -0.68
CA ILE A 70 13.11 17.30 -2.11
C ILE A 70 14.51 17.06 -2.67
N GLU A 71 15.44 17.99 -2.46
CA GLU A 71 16.85 17.88 -2.90
C GLU A 71 17.55 16.65 -2.30
N LEU A 72 17.31 16.33 -1.02
CA LEU A 72 17.87 15.12 -0.40
C LEU A 72 17.33 13.84 -1.03
N LEU A 73 16.03 13.81 -1.38
CA LEU A 73 15.40 12.63 -1.95
C LEU A 73 15.76 12.46 -3.42
N GLU A 74 15.77 13.52 -4.24
CA GLU A 74 16.20 13.48 -5.64
C GLU A 74 17.64 12.96 -5.81
N ASN A 75 18.52 13.26 -4.85
CA ASN A 75 19.90 12.77 -4.84
C ASN A 75 20.06 11.38 -4.19
N SER A 76 18.96 10.78 -3.72
CA SER A 76 18.95 9.44 -3.13
C SER A 76 18.70 8.36 -4.20
N PRO A 77 19.35 7.19 -4.10
CA PRO A 77 19.04 6.03 -4.95
C PRO A 77 17.56 5.63 -4.93
N LEU A 78 16.86 5.91 -3.82
CA LEU A 78 15.46 5.57 -3.62
C LEU A 78 14.52 6.35 -4.57
N PHE A 79 14.87 7.58 -4.95
CA PHE A 79 14.00 8.37 -5.81
C PHE A 79 13.90 7.82 -7.24
N TYR A 80 15.01 7.28 -7.76
CA TYR A 80 15.05 6.66 -9.08
C TYR A 80 14.22 5.37 -9.18
N GLU A 81 14.07 4.62 -8.09
CA GLU A 81 13.29 3.37 -8.06
C GLU A 81 11.77 3.59 -7.90
N PHE A 82 11.35 4.75 -7.37
CA PHE A 82 9.95 5.00 -7.00
C PHE A 82 9.24 6.08 -7.81
N CYS A 83 9.98 6.99 -8.46
CA CYS A 83 9.39 8.08 -9.24
C CYS A 83 9.48 7.88 -10.77
N HIS A 84 10.02 6.76 -11.23
CA HIS A 84 10.13 6.36 -12.63
C HIS A 84 9.65 4.92 -12.84
#